data_AF-A0A241TA23-F1
#
_entry.id   AF-A0A241TA23-F1
#
_cell.length_a   1.000
_cell.length_b   1.000
_cell.length_c   1.000
_cell.angle_alpha   90.00
_cell.angle_beta   90.00
_cell.angle_gamma   90.00
#
_symmetry.space_group_name_H-M   'P 1'
#
loop_
_entity.id
_entity.type
_entity.pdbx_description
1 polymer ?
#
loop_
_entity_poly.entity_id
_entity_poly.type
_entity_poly.pdbx_seq_one_letter_code
_entity_poly.pdbx_strand_id
1 'polypeptide(L)'
;MNENAKNELGKLLVNQEALLEVLSKNHASLTDYPELQEYLARKNPNVAQYAKAVREGQFTRQEYLDEIGERLNWLAYELQPLIDMEFIINRVASIVGDDIDKIKTLTIEDIGADCISKLLNLIGHAVYATQQVKPSYPFLATKGQVDHVFWKQSHLAYDAWAEGYQSHYKLTNFCQDQLDCKAPQSSVRFFRQFGDPRDIPEWREYAGYVVEDNV
;
A
#
# COMPACT_ATOMS: atom_id res chain seq x y z
N MET A 1 7.30 -23.15 -9.33
CA MET A 1 8.24 -22.61 -8.31
C MET A 1 9.64 -22.78 -8.87
N ASN A 2 10.49 -21.76 -8.85
CA ASN A 2 11.87 -21.90 -9.32
C ASN A 2 12.74 -22.61 -8.25
N GLU A 3 13.90 -23.14 -8.65
CA GLU A 3 14.77 -23.91 -7.75
C GLU A 3 15.30 -23.09 -6.56
N ASN A 4 15.49 -21.78 -6.74
CA ASN A 4 15.89 -20.89 -5.66
C ASN A 4 14.80 -20.75 -4.59
N ALA A 5 13.55 -20.50 -4.99
CA ALA A 5 12.43 -20.44 -4.05
C ALA A 5 12.18 -21.79 -3.37
N LYS A 6 12.44 -22.90 -4.07
CA LYS A 6 12.36 -24.26 -3.49
C LYS A 6 13.41 -24.49 -2.41
N ASN A 7 14.63 -24.04 -2.65
CA ASN A 7 15.70 -24.08 -1.65
C ASN A 7 15.44 -23.16 -0.45
N GLU A 8 14.90 -21.95 -0.68
CA GLU A 8 14.51 -21.04 0.40
C GLU A 8 13.38 -21.61 1.27
N LEU A 9 12.34 -22.18 0.64
CA LEU A 9 11.28 -22.88 1.35
C LEU A 9 11.83 -24.08 2.14
N GLY A 10 12.73 -24.86 1.54
CA GLY A 10 13.39 -25.97 2.23
C GLY A 10 14.18 -25.53 3.47
N LYS A 11 14.89 -24.40 3.39
CA LYS A 11 15.59 -23.81 4.54
C LYS A 11 14.62 -23.37 5.64
N LEU A 12 13.50 -22.76 5.28
CA LEU A 12 12.47 -22.35 6.25
C LEU A 12 11.80 -23.56 6.93
N LEU A 13 11.54 -24.64 6.19
CA LEU A 13 10.96 -25.85 6.77
C LEU A 13 11.88 -26.53 7.79
N VAL A 14 13.21 -26.40 7.62
CA VAL A 14 14.20 -26.92 8.57
C VAL A 14 14.44 -25.93 9.73
N ASN A 15 14.44 -24.62 9.46
CA ASN A 15 14.58 -23.58 10.48
C ASN A 15 13.20 -23.09 10.96
N GLN A 16 12.66 -23.81 11.94
CA GLN A 16 11.34 -23.52 12.50
C GLN A 16 11.23 -22.11 13.11
N GLU A 17 12.30 -21.54 13.67
CA GLU A 17 12.27 -20.18 14.23
C GLU A 17 12.10 -19.11 13.14
N ALA A 18 12.88 -19.22 12.05
CA ALA A 18 12.75 -18.33 10.90
C ALA A 18 11.38 -18.45 10.23
N LEU A 19 10.85 -19.69 10.14
CA LEU A 19 9.49 -19.91 9.65
C LEU A 19 8.45 -19.24 10.53
N LEU A 20 8.54 -19.38 11.85
CA LEU A 20 7.62 -18.73 12.79
C LEU A 20 7.66 -17.21 12.68
N GLU A 21 8.84 -16.62 12.47
CA GLU A 21 8.96 -15.18 12.23
C GLU A 21 8.24 -14.75 10.95
N VAL A 22 8.40 -15.51 9.85
CA VAL A 22 7.70 -15.23 8.59
C VAL A 22 6.19 -15.37 8.75
N LEU A 23 5.73 -16.43 9.44
CA LEU A 23 4.30 -16.67 9.67
C LEU A 23 3.67 -15.61 10.60
N SER A 24 4.42 -15.07 11.55
CA SER A 24 3.94 -14.03 12.47
C SER A 24 3.56 -12.71 11.79
N LYS A 25 4.08 -12.46 10.57
CA LYS A 25 3.80 -11.25 9.79
C LYS A 25 2.41 -11.27 9.13
N ASN A 26 1.73 -12.41 9.10
CA ASN A 26 0.42 -12.54 8.48
C ASN A 26 -0.48 -13.51 9.26
N HIS A 27 -0.83 -13.14 10.49
CA HIS A 27 -1.74 -13.91 11.36
C HIS A 27 -3.07 -14.24 10.71
N ALA A 28 -3.61 -13.34 9.88
CA ALA A 28 -4.89 -13.52 9.19
C ALA A 28 -4.88 -14.70 8.20
N SER A 29 -3.71 -15.11 7.71
CA SER A 29 -3.55 -16.27 6.84
C SER A 29 -3.44 -17.60 7.59
N LEU A 30 -3.47 -17.57 8.93
CA LEU A 30 -3.37 -18.75 9.80
C LEU A 30 -4.71 -19.16 10.43
N THR A 31 -5.84 -18.71 9.87
CA THR A 31 -7.19 -18.94 10.43
C THR A 31 -7.51 -20.41 10.66
N ASP A 32 -6.98 -21.31 9.83
CA ASP A 32 -7.16 -22.77 9.97
C ASP A 32 -6.21 -23.41 11.00
N TYR A 33 -5.31 -22.63 11.63
CA TYR A 33 -4.28 -23.08 12.56
C TYR A 33 -4.33 -22.30 13.89
N PRO A 34 -5.39 -22.45 14.70
CA PRO A 34 -5.63 -21.62 15.90
C PRO A 34 -4.54 -21.76 16.97
N GLU A 35 -3.99 -22.96 17.17
CA GLU A 35 -2.90 -23.19 18.15
C GLU A 35 -1.61 -22.45 17.76
N LEU A 36 -1.31 -22.42 16.45
CA LEU A 36 -0.16 -21.71 15.92
C LEU A 36 -0.34 -20.19 16.01
N GLN A 37 -1.55 -19.69 15.72
CA GLN A 37 -1.90 -18.29 15.93
C GLN A 37 -1.71 -17.89 17.39
N GLU A 38 -2.20 -18.71 18.33
CA GLU A 38 -2.08 -18.44 19.76
C GLU A 38 -0.62 -18.46 20.21
N TYR A 39 0.16 -19.45 19.78
CA TYR A 39 1.59 -19.53 20.09
C TYR A 39 2.36 -18.30 19.59
N LEU A 40 2.14 -17.90 18.34
CA LEU A 40 2.78 -16.72 17.75
C LEU A 40 2.33 -15.42 18.43
N ALA A 41 1.05 -15.32 18.80
CA ALA A 41 0.52 -14.17 19.53
C ALA A 41 1.19 -14.05 20.91
N ARG A 42 1.38 -15.16 21.64
CA ARG A 42 2.06 -15.18 22.95
C ARG A 42 3.55 -14.79 22.86
N LYS A 43 4.21 -15.08 21.73
CA LYS A 43 5.61 -14.65 21.50
C LYS A 43 5.75 -13.18 21.12
N ASN A 44 4.68 -12.52 20.70
CA ASN A 44 4.72 -11.10 20.36
C ASN A 44 4.81 -10.25 21.66
N PRO A 45 5.89 -9.45 21.84
CA PRO A 45 6.09 -8.69 23.07
C PRO A 45 4.95 -7.68 23.33
N ASN A 46 4.34 -7.13 22.28
CA ASN A 46 3.24 -6.16 22.43
C ASN A 46 1.94 -6.83 22.89
N VAL A 47 1.67 -8.05 22.41
CA VAL A 47 0.52 -8.85 22.88
C VAL A 47 0.72 -9.27 24.33
N ALA A 48 1.95 -9.65 24.71
CA ALA A 48 2.29 -9.97 26.09
C ALA A 48 2.14 -8.73 27.00
N GLN A 49 2.55 -7.54 26.55
CA GLN A 49 2.36 -6.28 27.26
C GLN A 49 0.89 -5.93 27.41
N TYR A 50 0.08 -6.06 26.36
CA TYR A 50 -1.38 -5.89 26.43
C TYR A 50 -2.00 -6.84 27.48
N ALA A 51 -1.68 -8.13 27.42
CA ALA A 51 -2.20 -9.12 28.37
C ALA A 51 -1.74 -8.86 29.82
N LYS A 52 -0.57 -8.25 30.00
CA LYS A 52 -0.09 -7.79 31.31
C LYS A 52 -0.89 -6.55 31.78
N ALA A 53 -1.02 -5.53 30.93
CA ALA A 53 -1.74 -4.30 31.25
C ALA A 53 -3.21 -4.54 31.64
N VAL A 54 -3.89 -5.47 30.95
CA VAL A 54 -5.25 -5.89 31.31
C VAL A 54 -5.30 -6.59 32.66
N ARG A 55 -4.35 -7.49 32.96
CA ARG A 55 -4.28 -8.18 34.27
C ARG A 55 -3.94 -7.23 35.41
N GLU A 56 -3.13 -6.22 35.14
CA GLU A 56 -2.73 -5.18 36.11
C GLU A 56 -3.77 -4.08 36.27
N GLY A 57 -4.88 -4.13 35.50
CA GLY A 57 -5.96 -3.16 35.59
C GLY A 57 -5.59 -1.76 35.08
N GLN A 58 -4.59 -1.64 34.21
CA GLN A 58 -4.23 -0.36 33.57
C GLN A 58 -5.34 0.13 32.64
N PHE A 59 -6.03 -0.81 31.99
CA PHE A 59 -7.25 -0.63 31.21
C PHE A 59 -7.97 -1.97 31.10
N THR A 60 -9.25 -1.93 30.78
CA THR A 60 -10.10 -3.09 30.51
C THR A 60 -10.04 -3.48 29.03
N ARG A 61 -10.43 -4.73 28.74
CA ARG A 61 -10.59 -5.18 27.36
C ARG A 61 -11.61 -4.36 26.58
N GLN A 62 -12.65 -3.85 27.26
CA GLN A 62 -13.68 -3.03 26.64
C GLN A 62 -13.13 -1.66 26.24
N GLU A 63 -12.44 -0.97 27.15
CA GLU A 63 -11.79 0.32 26.84
C GLU A 63 -10.81 0.19 25.67
N TYR A 64 -10.01 -0.88 25.64
CA TYR A 64 -9.10 -1.14 24.51
C TYR A 64 -9.85 -1.36 23.18
N LEU A 65 -11.01 -2.01 23.21
CA LEU A 65 -11.86 -2.21 22.03
C LEU A 65 -12.52 -0.90 21.59
N ASP A 66 -12.95 -0.06 22.53
CA ASP A 66 -13.59 1.22 22.27
C ASP A 66 -12.61 2.16 21.54
N GLU A 67 -11.35 2.23 21.99
CA GLU A 67 -10.28 2.99 21.34
C GLU A 67 -9.99 2.51 19.90
N ILE A 68 -10.01 1.19 19.69
CA ILE A 68 -9.91 0.61 18.34
C ILE A 68 -11.11 1.06 17.50
N GLY A 69 -12.33 0.97 18.05
CA GLY A 69 -13.56 1.38 17.38
C GLY A 69 -13.57 2.86 16.99
N GLU A 70 -13.12 3.74 17.90
CA GLU A 70 -12.98 5.16 17.62
C GLU A 70 -11.98 5.42 16.48
N ARG A 71 -10.83 4.74 16.51
CA ARG A 71 -9.85 4.87 15.42
C ARG A 71 -10.40 4.41 14.08
N LEU A 72 -11.17 3.31 14.06
CA LEU A 72 -11.82 2.82 12.85
C LEU A 72 -12.86 3.81 12.31
N ASN A 73 -13.63 4.47 13.19
CA ASN A 73 -14.56 5.52 12.80
C ASN A 73 -13.85 6.71 12.15
N TRP A 74 -12.72 7.16 12.72
CA TRP A 74 -11.91 8.22 12.13
C TRP A 74 -11.38 7.85 10.74
N LEU A 75 -10.89 6.63 10.56
CA LEU A 75 -10.44 6.15 9.24
C LEU A 75 -11.58 6.12 8.23
N ALA A 76 -12.78 5.67 8.64
CA ALA A 76 -13.95 5.69 7.77
C ALA A 76 -14.35 7.13 7.36
N TYR A 77 -14.24 8.08 8.29
CA TYR A 77 -14.47 9.50 8.00
C TYR A 77 -13.43 10.06 7.01
N GLU A 78 -12.14 9.74 7.20
CA GLU A 78 -11.06 10.14 6.27
C GLU A 78 -11.27 9.58 4.85
N LEU A 79 -11.90 8.41 4.71
CA LEU A 79 -12.21 7.79 3.43
C LEU A 79 -13.47 8.34 2.75
N GLN A 80 -14.35 9.03 3.50
CA GLN A 80 -15.62 9.55 2.99
C GLN A 80 -15.50 10.35 1.67
N PRO A 81 -14.48 11.22 1.47
CA PRO A 81 -14.34 11.97 0.21
C PRO A 81 -14.08 11.10 -1.02
N LEU A 82 -13.64 9.85 -0.84
CA LEU A 82 -13.33 8.91 -1.92
C LEU A 82 -14.52 8.04 -2.33
N ILE A 83 -15.67 8.21 -1.66
CA ILE A 83 -16.83 7.33 -1.78
C ILE A 83 -18.00 8.14 -2.35
N ASP A 84 -18.69 7.57 -3.34
CA ASP A 84 -19.96 8.12 -3.81
C ASP A 84 -21.07 7.86 -2.78
N MET A 85 -21.44 8.91 -2.05
CA MET A 85 -22.44 8.88 -0.97
C MET A 85 -23.84 9.26 -1.45
N GLU A 86 -24.05 9.53 -2.75
CA GLU A 86 -25.32 10.06 -3.27
C GLU A 86 -26.51 9.13 -2.95
N PHE A 87 -26.32 7.81 -3.03
CA PHE A 87 -27.38 6.85 -2.73
C PHE A 87 -27.82 6.90 -1.26
N ILE A 88 -26.89 7.10 -0.32
CA ILE A 88 -27.22 7.12 1.11
C ILE A 88 -27.75 8.49 1.52
N ILE A 89 -27.27 9.58 0.90
CA ILE A 89 -27.87 10.91 1.03
C ILE A 89 -29.33 10.86 0.59
N ASN A 90 -29.63 10.32 -0.60
CA ASN A 90 -31.00 10.18 -1.09
C ASN A 90 -31.87 9.31 -0.18
N ARG A 91 -31.32 8.23 0.37
CA ARG A 91 -32.03 7.39 1.35
C ARG A 91 -32.36 8.15 2.63
N VAL A 92 -31.37 8.79 3.25
CA VAL A 92 -31.55 9.54 4.51
C VAL A 92 -32.50 10.71 4.29
N ALA A 93 -32.32 11.48 3.21
CA ALA A 93 -33.20 12.60 2.86
C ALA A 93 -34.66 12.17 2.70
N SER A 94 -34.94 10.97 2.16
CA SER A 94 -36.31 10.43 2.06
C SER A 94 -36.98 10.15 3.42
N ILE A 95 -36.21 10.08 4.50
CA ILE A 95 -36.67 9.78 5.87
C ILE A 95 -36.74 11.05 6.72
N VAL A 96 -35.73 11.91 6.60
CA VAL A 96 -35.56 13.09 7.48
C VAL A 96 -35.88 14.42 6.80
N GLY A 97 -35.90 14.48 5.47
CA GLY A 97 -36.10 15.74 4.74
C GLY A 97 -34.97 16.73 5.02
N ASP A 98 -35.33 17.90 5.53
CA ASP A 98 -34.44 19.00 5.91
C ASP A 98 -34.00 18.97 7.38
N ASP A 99 -34.56 18.07 8.21
CA ASP A 99 -34.22 17.93 9.62
C ASP A 99 -32.91 17.15 9.81
N ILE A 100 -31.79 17.87 9.77
CA ILE A 100 -30.44 17.30 9.92
C ILE A 100 -30.21 16.68 11.31
N ASP A 101 -30.87 17.19 12.35
CA ASP A 101 -30.67 16.68 13.71
C ASP A 101 -31.30 15.30 13.90
N LYS A 102 -32.40 15.02 13.19
CA LYS A 102 -33.03 13.70 13.15
C LYS A 102 -32.13 12.60 12.56
N ILE A 103 -31.08 12.95 11.80
CA ILE A 103 -30.11 11.96 11.31
C ILE A 103 -29.45 11.20 12.47
N LYS A 104 -29.19 11.89 13.59
CA LYS A 104 -28.52 11.32 14.78
C LYS A 104 -29.35 10.25 15.48
N THR A 105 -30.65 10.18 15.21
CA THR A 105 -31.57 9.23 15.81
C THR A 105 -31.89 8.04 14.91
N LEU A 106 -31.38 8.02 13.67
CA LEU A 106 -31.66 6.95 12.73
C LEU A 106 -31.03 5.63 13.17
N THR A 107 -31.80 4.57 13.03
CA THR A 107 -31.35 3.19 13.27
C THR A 107 -30.98 2.49 11.97
N ILE A 108 -30.38 1.30 12.09
CA ILE A 108 -30.12 0.40 10.97
C ILE A 108 -31.42 0.05 10.22
N GLU A 109 -32.53 -0.12 10.95
CA GLU A 109 -33.83 -0.46 10.37
C GLU A 109 -34.38 0.70 9.54
N ASP A 110 -34.24 1.94 10.02
CA ASP A 110 -34.68 3.13 9.30
C ASP A 110 -33.93 3.29 7.97
N ILE A 111 -32.60 3.16 8.00
CA ILE A 111 -31.76 3.34 6.83
C ILE A 111 -31.90 2.14 5.87
N GLY A 112 -31.97 0.93 6.41
CA GLY A 112 -32.04 -0.33 5.68
C GLY A 112 -30.67 -1.02 5.58
N ALA A 113 -30.63 -2.31 5.93
CA ALA A 113 -29.42 -3.12 5.97
C ALA A 113 -28.68 -3.17 4.61
N ASP A 114 -29.40 -3.17 3.49
CA ASP A 114 -28.80 -3.18 2.15
C ASP A 114 -28.04 -1.89 1.85
N CYS A 115 -28.58 -0.74 2.24
CA CYS A 115 -27.92 0.56 2.06
C CYS A 115 -26.64 0.63 2.89
N ILE A 116 -26.70 0.17 4.14
CA ILE A 116 -25.53 0.13 5.03
C ILE A 116 -24.49 -0.86 4.50
N SER A 117 -24.89 -2.05 4.07
CA SER A 117 -23.99 -3.06 3.51
C SER A 117 -23.29 -2.55 2.25
N LYS A 118 -24.02 -1.85 1.37
CA LYS A 118 -23.43 -1.18 0.20
C LYS A 118 -22.40 -0.13 0.63
N LEU A 119 -22.69 0.70 1.63
CA LEU A 119 -21.74 1.69 2.15
C LEU A 119 -20.47 1.01 2.68
N LEU A 120 -20.61 -0.04 3.50
CA LEU A 120 -19.47 -0.78 4.06
C LEU A 120 -18.59 -1.40 2.96
N ASN A 121 -19.20 -1.91 1.89
CA ASN A 121 -18.45 -2.42 0.73
C ASN A 121 -17.67 -1.30 0.01
N LEU A 122 -18.26 -0.12 -0.16
CA LEU A 122 -17.58 1.02 -0.76
C LEU A 122 -16.43 1.52 0.11
N ILE A 123 -16.61 1.58 1.43
CA ILE A 123 -15.53 1.87 2.38
C ILE A 123 -14.41 0.84 2.23
N GLY A 124 -14.74 -0.45 2.18
CA GLY A 124 -13.78 -1.53 1.96
C GLY A 124 -12.97 -1.34 0.68
N HIS A 125 -13.62 -0.98 -0.43
CA HIS A 125 -12.91 -0.66 -1.68
C HIS A 125 -12.01 0.58 -1.55
N ALA A 126 -12.46 1.63 -0.85
CA ALA A 126 -11.67 2.84 -0.63
C ALA A 126 -10.40 2.55 0.19
N VAL A 127 -10.46 1.66 1.20
CA VAL A 127 -9.28 1.20 1.95
C VAL A 127 -8.20 0.61 1.03
N TYR A 128 -8.60 -0.22 0.07
CA TYR A 128 -7.63 -0.78 -0.88
C TYR A 128 -7.11 0.26 -1.87
N ALA A 129 -7.88 1.30 -2.18
CA ALA A 129 -7.45 2.40 -3.04
C ALA A 129 -6.45 3.35 -2.35
N THR A 130 -6.49 3.46 -1.01
CA THR A 130 -5.56 4.29 -0.23
C THR A 130 -4.29 3.57 0.20
N GLN A 131 -4.25 2.23 0.11
CA GLN A 131 -2.99 1.51 0.13
C GLN A 131 -2.18 1.99 -1.07
N GLN A 132 -1.21 2.88 -0.83
CA GLN A 132 -0.28 3.34 -1.83
C GLN A 132 0.23 2.11 -2.59
N VAL A 133 -0.23 1.94 -3.83
CA VAL A 133 0.48 1.11 -4.80
C VAL A 133 1.84 1.78 -4.87
N LYS A 134 2.86 1.20 -4.22
CA LYS A 134 4.24 1.61 -4.46
C LYS A 134 4.36 1.75 -5.97
N PRO A 135 4.66 2.95 -6.51
CA PRO A 135 4.67 3.14 -7.93
C PRO A 135 5.54 2.04 -8.54
N SER A 136 4.94 1.24 -9.44
CA SER A 136 5.67 0.18 -10.11
C SER A 136 6.61 0.84 -11.10
N TYR A 137 7.79 1.20 -10.62
CA TYR A 137 8.80 1.77 -11.48
C TYR A 137 9.26 0.71 -12.48
N PRO A 138 9.42 1.06 -13.77
CA PRO A 138 9.87 0.10 -14.78
C PRO A 138 11.19 -0.60 -14.42
N PHE A 139 12.06 0.08 -13.66
CA PHE A 139 13.35 -0.44 -13.20
C PHE A 139 13.26 -1.41 -12.01
N LEU A 140 12.11 -1.49 -11.35
CA LEU A 140 11.81 -2.46 -10.27
C LEU A 140 10.95 -3.64 -10.76
N ALA A 141 10.66 -3.72 -12.06
CA ALA A 141 9.81 -4.77 -12.60
C ALA A 141 10.45 -6.15 -12.46
N THR A 142 9.72 -7.10 -11.88
CA THR A 142 10.15 -8.50 -11.69
C THR A 142 9.73 -9.44 -12.82
N LYS A 143 8.96 -8.93 -13.79
CA LYS A 143 8.50 -9.63 -14.99
C LYS A 143 8.82 -8.79 -16.23
N GLY A 144 9.33 -9.44 -17.28
CA GLY A 144 9.82 -8.78 -18.49
C GLY A 144 11.33 -8.54 -18.48
N GLN A 145 11.91 -8.22 -19.63
CA GLN A 145 13.31 -7.78 -19.69
C GLN A 145 13.37 -6.30 -19.33
N VAL A 146 13.99 -5.99 -18.19
CA VAL A 146 14.29 -4.61 -17.79
C VAL A 146 15.56 -4.17 -18.51
N ASP A 147 15.50 -3.06 -19.23
CA ASP A 147 16.66 -2.44 -19.87
C ASP A 147 17.52 -1.72 -18.82
N HIS A 148 18.26 -2.50 -18.02
CA HIS A 148 19.08 -1.99 -16.92
C HIS A 148 20.10 -0.93 -17.37
N VAL A 149 20.64 -1.06 -18.58
CA VAL A 149 21.60 -0.09 -19.14
C VAL A 149 20.98 1.30 -19.22
N PHE A 150 19.78 1.39 -19.80
CA PHE A 150 19.03 2.65 -19.87
C PHE A 150 18.63 3.14 -18.48
N TRP A 151 17.99 2.27 -17.68
CA TRP A 151 17.39 2.72 -16.41
C TRP A 151 18.42 3.15 -15.37
N LYS A 152 19.64 2.61 -15.36
CA LYS A 152 20.71 3.10 -14.48
C LYS A 152 21.20 4.50 -14.85
N GLN A 153 21.01 4.91 -16.11
CA GLN A 153 21.45 6.20 -16.65
C GLN A 153 20.28 7.11 -17.00
N SER A 154 19.07 6.81 -16.51
CA SER A 154 17.85 7.52 -16.93
C SER A 154 17.85 8.99 -16.56
N HIS A 155 18.68 9.44 -15.60
CA HIS A 155 18.89 10.85 -15.30
C HIS A 155 19.46 11.63 -16.50
N LEU A 156 20.41 11.06 -17.26
CA LEU A 156 20.97 11.67 -18.47
C LEU A 156 19.92 11.74 -19.59
N ALA A 157 19.12 10.68 -19.71
CA ALA A 157 18.00 10.67 -20.64
C ALA A 157 16.90 11.67 -20.24
N TYR A 158 16.70 11.90 -18.95
CA TYR A 158 15.77 12.92 -18.44
C TYR A 158 16.25 14.34 -18.76
N ASP A 159 17.54 14.62 -18.59
CA ASP A 159 18.15 15.90 -18.94
C ASP A 159 17.92 16.23 -20.43
N ALA A 160 18.24 15.29 -21.32
CA ALA A 160 17.95 15.43 -22.75
C ALA A 160 16.44 15.57 -23.04
N TRP A 161 15.60 14.82 -22.34
CA TRP A 161 14.14 14.94 -22.50
C TRP A 161 13.64 16.34 -22.12
N ALA A 162 14.15 16.92 -21.04
CA ALA A 162 13.85 18.28 -20.60
C ALA A 162 14.36 19.34 -21.59
N GLU A 163 15.49 19.10 -22.25
CA GLU A 163 16.08 19.98 -23.29
C GLU A 163 15.38 19.92 -24.65
N GLY A 164 14.37 19.07 -24.83
CA GLY A 164 13.52 19.05 -26.03
C GLY A 164 13.46 17.73 -26.79
N TYR A 165 14.11 16.68 -26.30
CA TYR A 165 14.01 15.31 -26.84
C TYR A 165 12.74 14.60 -26.33
N GLN A 166 11.59 15.28 -26.39
CA GLN A 166 10.37 14.89 -25.67
C GLN A 166 9.56 13.73 -26.28
N SER A 167 9.93 13.26 -27.48
CA SER A 167 9.29 12.11 -28.14
C SER A 167 10.17 10.86 -28.04
N HIS A 168 9.54 9.68 -28.02
CA HIS A 168 10.26 8.40 -27.90
C HIS A 168 11.32 8.22 -28.99
N TYR A 169 10.99 8.61 -30.23
CA TYR A 169 11.93 8.57 -31.35
C TYR A 169 13.16 9.46 -31.11
N LYS A 170 12.96 10.73 -30.73
CA LYS A 170 14.07 11.67 -30.47
C LYS A 170 14.94 11.20 -29.32
N LEU A 171 14.30 10.76 -28.23
CA LEU A 171 14.99 10.24 -27.06
C LEU A 171 15.77 8.96 -27.36
N THR A 172 15.23 8.08 -28.21
CA THR A 172 15.93 6.86 -28.65
C THR A 172 17.19 7.22 -29.43
N ASN A 173 17.11 8.16 -30.38
CA ASN A 173 18.30 8.59 -31.12
C ASN A 173 19.38 9.15 -30.18
N PHE A 174 19.00 10.02 -29.23
CA PHE A 174 19.92 10.53 -28.21
C PHE A 174 20.58 9.40 -27.41
N CYS A 175 19.78 8.43 -26.92
CA CYS A 175 20.32 7.33 -26.11
C CYS A 175 21.25 6.42 -26.93
N GLN A 176 20.99 6.22 -28.21
CA GLN A 176 21.87 5.43 -29.08
C GLN A 176 23.20 6.14 -29.33
N ASP A 177 23.16 7.46 -29.48
CA ASP A 177 24.34 8.26 -29.78
C ASP A 177 25.20 8.54 -28.53
N GLN A 178 24.58 8.73 -27.35
CA GLN A 178 25.26 9.21 -26.14
C GLN A 178 25.36 8.15 -25.02
N LEU A 179 24.43 7.20 -24.96
CA LEU A 179 24.30 6.24 -23.84
C LEU A 179 24.47 4.78 -24.28
N ASP A 180 24.82 4.54 -25.55
CA ASP A 180 24.97 3.22 -26.18
C ASP A 180 23.79 2.26 -25.89
N CYS A 181 22.56 2.80 -25.85
CA CYS A 181 21.36 2.03 -25.59
C CYS A 181 20.13 2.59 -26.30
N LYS A 182 19.03 1.84 -26.33
CA LYS A 182 17.74 2.34 -26.81
C LYS A 182 16.89 2.80 -25.64
N ALA A 183 16.14 3.88 -25.82
CA ALA A 183 15.15 4.30 -24.84
C ALA A 183 13.96 3.32 -24.84
N PRO A 184 13.56 2.76 -23.69
CA PRO A 184 12.35 1.95 -23.57
C PRO A 184 11.10 2.74 -23.97
N GLN A 185 10.08 2.09 -24.52
CA GLN A 185 8.82 2.75 -24.90
C GLN A 185 8.13 3.45 -23.70
N SER A 186 8.37 2.96 -22.49
CA SER A 186 7.84 3.52 -21.25
C SER A 186 8.58 4.77 -20.74
N SER A 187 9.77 5.09 -21.27
CA SER A 187 10.65 6.16 -20.77
C SER A 187 9.99 7.55 -20.77
N VAL A 188 9.42 7.97 -21.88
CA VAL A 188 8.77 9.29 -21.99
C VAL A 188 7.58 9.42 -21.05
N ARG A 189 6.77 8.35 -20.91
CA ARG A 189 5.64 8.35 -19.96
C ARG A 189 6.15 8.42 -18.52
N PHE A 190 7.22 7.69 -18.21
CA PHE A 190 7.85 7.70 -16.91
C PHE A 190 8.33 9.12 -16.54
N PHE A 191 9.07 9.81 -17.42
CA PHE A 191 9.54 11.18 -17.16
C PHE A 191 8.41 12.20 -16.98
N ARG A 192 7.33 12.08 -17.75
CA ARG A 192 6.14 12.93 -17.57
C ARG A 192 5.44 12.70 -16.24
N GLN A 193 5.42 11.45 -15.77
CA GLN A 193 4.65 11.06 -14.59
C GLN A 193 5.43 11.27 -13.29
N PHE A 194 6.74 10.99 -13.29
CA PHE A 194 7.55 10.96 -12.08
C PHE A 194 8.65 12.03 -12.06
N GLY A 195 8.83 12.78 -13.15
CA GLY A 195 9.85 13.82 -13.22
C GLY A 195 11.27 13.26 -13.28
N ASP A 196 12.18 13.95 -12.61
CA ASP A 196 13.60 13.62 -12.58
C ASP A 196 13.85 12.32 -11.80
N PRO A 197 14.48 11.29 -12.40
CA PRO A 197 14.87 10.08 -11.69
C PRO A 197 15.72 10.34 -10.44
N ARG A 198 16.51 11.42 -10.43
CA ARG A 198 17.32 11.83 -9.27
C ARG A 198 16.46 12.21 -8.08
N ASP A 199 15.19 12.55 -8.24
CA ASP A 199 14.27 12.85 -7.12
C ASP A 199 13.65 11.59 -6.49
N ILE A 200 13.88 10.42 -7.09
CA ILE A 200 13.27 9.15 -6.68
C ILE A 200 14.29 8.35 -5.84
N PRO A 201 14.10 8.18 -4.52
CA PRO A 201 15.05 7.47 -3.66
C PRO A 201 15.33 6.03 -4.13
N GLU A 202 14.29 5.31 -4.56
CA GLU A 202 14.42 3.93 -5.04
C GLU A 202 15.24 3.86 -6.34
N TRP A 203 15.19 4.90 -7.16
CA TRP A 203 16.03 4.99 -8.34
C TRP A 203 17.49 5.24 -7.96
N ARG A 204 17.76 6.15 -7.01
CA ARG A 204 19.14 6.42 -6.56
C ARG A 204 19.82 5.16 -6.04
N GLU A 205 19.10 4.41 -5.21
CA GLU A 205 19.56 3.12 -4.68
C GLU A 205 19.81 2.12 -5.82
N TYR A 206 18.83 1.97 -6.73
CA TYR A 206 18.93 1.06 -7.87
C TYR A 206 20.08 1.38 -8.84
N ALA A 207 20.29 2.67 -9.12
CA ALA A 207 21.31 3.16 -10.04
C ALA A 207 22.70 3.23 -9.38
N GLY A 208 22.78 3.16 -8.05
CA GLY A 208 24.00 3.45 -7.29
C GLY A 208 24.40 4.93 -7.40
N TYR A 209 23.43 5.83 -7.55
CA TYR A 209 23.67 7.26 -7.72
C TYR A 209 23.93 7.90 -6.35
N VAL A 210 25.18 8.23 -6.08
CA VAL A 210 25.60 8.95 -4.88
C VAL A 210 25.49 10.45 -5.15
N VAL A 211 24.68 11.15 -4.38
CA VAL A 211 24.73 12.61 -4.34
C VAL A 211 25.97 12.96 -3.51
N GLU A 212 27.01 13.49 -4.15
CA GLU A 212 28.08 14.14 -3.40
C GLU A 212 27.48 15.39 -2.75
N ASP A 213 27.21 15.32 -1.44
CA ASP A 213 26.89 16.50 -0.65
C ASP A 213 28.12 17.41 -0.66
N ASN A 214 28.10 18.40 -1.55
CA ASN A 214 29.06 19.49 -1.51
C ASN A 214 28.82 20.29 -0.23
N VAL A 215 29.71 20.08 0.75
CA VAL A 215 29.92 20.99 1.89
C VAL A 215 30.51 22.30 1.40
#